data_AF-A0A954U685-F1
#
_entry.id   AF-A0A954U685-F1
#
_cell.length_a   1.000
_cell.length_b   1.000
_cell.length_c   1.000
_cell.angle_alpha   90.00
_cell.angle_beta   90.00
_cell.angle_gamma   90.00
#
_symmetry.space_group_name_H-M   'P 1'
#
loop_
_entity.id
_entity.type
_entity.pdbx_description
1 polymer ?
#
loop_
_entity_poly.entity_id
_entity_poly.type
_entity_poly.pdbx_seq_one_letter_code
_entity_poly.pdbx_strand_id
1 'polypeptide(L)'
;MRILDWLASSFSNRSKALSLYRRGMAKAKKHNHQGALEDYTTMIGMTSTPSDLLAMVLYNRALVYVATGDEPKSAADLGAVLAMNEALVNVKTMARQKLARMESRASKG
;
A
#
# COMPACT_ATOMS: atom_id res chain seq x y z
N MET A 1 23.96 24.45 2.97
CA MET A 1 22.90 23.45 2.66
C MET A 1 23.55 22.22 2.07
N ARG A 2 23.55 21.09 2.80
CA ARG A 2 24.28 19.88 2.41
C ARG A 2 23.32 18.90 1.74
N ILE A 3 23.37 18.84 0.42
CA ILE A 3 22.67 17.85 -0.42
C ILE A 3 22.91 16.40 0.08
N LEU A 4 24.05 16.17 0.72
CA LEU A 4 24.44 14.89 1.34
C LEU A 4 23.50 14.45 2.48
N ASP A 5 22.99 15.37 3.31
CA ASP A 5 22.10 15.03 4.44
C ASP A 5 20.71 14.61 3.93
N TRP A 6 20.22 15.24 2.86
CA TRP A 6 18.96 14.87 2.20
C TRP A 6 19.07 13.50 1.51
N LEU A 7 20.19 13.22 0.85
CA LEU A 7 20.44 11.92 0.20
C LEU A 7 20.54 10.78 1.24
N ALA A 8 21.27 10.98 2.33
CA ALA A 8 21.39 10.00 3.41
C ALA A 8 20.04 9.73 4.11
N SER A 9 19.26 10.79 4.35
CA SER A 9 17.91 10.69 4.92
C SER A 9 16.94 9.94 4.00
N SER A 10 16.97 10.24 2.70
CA SER A 10 16.16 9.54 1.68
C SER A 10 16.47 8.04 1.64
N PHE A 11 17.75 7.66 1.68
CA PHE A 11 18.17 6.25 1.69
C PHE A 11 17.73 5.50 2.96
N SER A 12 17.85 6.15 4.13
CA SER A 12 17.38 5.62 5.41
C SER A 12 15.86 5.43 5.42
N ASN A 13 15.11 6.42 4.93
CA ASN A 13 13.65 6.36 4.86
C ASN A 13 13.17 5.26 3.91
N ARG A 14 13.81 5.10 2.74
CA ARG A 14 13.51 3.99 1.81
C ARG A 14 13.72 2.63 2.48
N SER A 15 14.81 2.46 3.22
CA SER A 15 15.15 1.21 3.90
C SER A 15 14.13 0.87 5.00
N LYS A 16 13.73 1.87 5.79
CA LYS A 16 12.70 1.73 6.82
C LYS A 16 11.31 1.43 6.22
N ALA A 17 10.93 2.12 5.15
CA ALA A 17 9.68 1.85 4.43
C ALA A 17 9.66 0.42 3.87
N LEU A 18 10.75 -0.04 3.26
CA LEU A 18 10.87 -1.40 2.76
C LEU A 18 10.78 -2.45 3.88
N SER A 19 11.35 -2.18 5.05
CA SER A 19 11.26 -3.06 6.23
C SER A 19 9.82 -3.18 6.72
N LEU A 20 9.11 -2.07 6.87
CA LEU A 20 7.69 -2.05 7.25
C LEU A 20 6.83 -2.78 6.22
N TYR A 21 7.04 -2.54 4.93
CA TYR A 21 6.35 -3.24 3.85
C TYR A 21 6.53 -4.77 3.95
N ARG A 22 7.77 -5.24 4.06
CA ARG A 22 8.07 -6.69 4.15
C ARG A 22 7.49 -7.31 5.42
N ARG A 23 7.55 -6.60 6.55
CA ARG A 23 6.98 -7.06 7.83
C ARG A 23 5.45 -7.14 7.76
N GLY A 24 4.80 -6.12 7.21
CA GLY A 24 3.35 -6.11 6.99
C GLY A 24 2.91 -7.26 6.09
N MET A 25 3.64 -7.53 5.00
CA MET A 25 3.37 -8.68 4.13
C MET A 25 3.49 -10.01 4.88
N ALA A 26 4.54 -10.20 5.69
CA ALA A 26 4.73 -11.41 6.46
C ALA A 26 3.60 -11.62 7.49
N LYS A 27 3.16 -10.54 8.15
CA LYS A 27 2.03 -10.57 9.08
C LYS A 27 0.71 -10.90 8.37
N ALA A 28 0.46 -10.28 7.21
CA ALA A 28 -0.73 -10.57 6.40
C ALA A 28 -0.80 -12.04 5.97
N LYS A 29 0.34 -12.62 5.54
CA LYS A 29 0.46 -14.06 5.21
C LYS A 29 0.19 -14.97 6.40
N LYS A 30 0.45 -14.51 7.62
CA LYS A 30 0.16 -15.23 8.87
C LYS A 30 -1.23 -14.93 9.43
N HIS A 31 -2.12 -14.32 8.64
CA HIS A 31 -3.45 -13.87 9.07
C HIS A 31 -3.46 -12.87 10.24
N ASN A 32 -2.30 -12.29 10.58
CA ASN A 32 -2.24 -11.16 11.50
C ASN A 32 -2.59 -9.88 10.74
N HIS A 33 -3.87 -9.71 10.44
CA HIS A 33 -4.38 -8.61 9.63
C HIS A 33 -4.19 -7.26 10.32
N GLN A 34 -4.50 -7.16 11.62
CA GLN A 34 -4.30 -5.93 12.39
C GLN A 34 -2.84 -5.47 12.36
N GLY A 35 -1.90 -6.37 12.69
CA GLY A 35 -0.49 -6.03 12.69
C GLY A 35 0.06 -5.69 11.30
N ALA A 36 -0.54 -6.22 10.23
CA ALA A 36 -0.22 -5.84 8.85
C ALA A 36 -0.73 -4.43 8.52
N LEU A 37 -1.97 -4.11 8.89
CA LEU A 37 -2.57 -2.78 8.72
C LEU A 37 -1.77 -1.71 9.47
N GLU A 38 -1.31 -2.00 10.68
CA GLU A 38 -0.45 -1.11 11.47
C GLU A 38 0.88 -0.81 10.74
N ASP A 39 1.57 -1.84 10.25
CA ASP A 39 2.84 -1.68 9.53
C ASP A 39 2.68 -0.89 8.23
N TYR A 40 1.63 -1.21 7.46
CA TYR A 40 1.32 -0.52 6.22
C TYR A 40 0.93 0.95 6.46
N THR A 41 0.11 1.21 7.48
CA THR A 41 -0.30 2.58 7.84
C THR A 41 0.88 3.40 8.34
N THR A 42 1.76 2.80 9.15
CA THR A 42 3.00 3.45 9.60
C THR A 42 3.86 3.83 8.40
N MET A 43 4.03 2.93 7.43
CA MET A 43 4.81 3.21 6.22
C MET A 43 4.20 4.35 5.40
N ILE A 44 2.88 4.34 5.17
CA ILE A 44 2.18 5.38 4.41
C ILE A 44 2.33 6.76 5.07
N GLY A 45 2.42 6.81 6.40
CA GLY A 45 2.65 8.04 7.16
C GLY A 45 4.10 8.54 7.17
N MET A 46 5.06 7.81 6.59
CA MET A 46 6.45 8.24 6.57
C MET A 46 6.70 9.34 5.53
N THR A 47 7.44 10.37 5.93
CA THR A 47 7.95 11.42 5.05
C THR A 47 8.91 10.83 4.02
N SER A 48 8.73 11.19 2.75
CA SER A 48 9.58 10.74 1.62
C SER A 48 9.54 9.23 1.34
N THR A 49 8.36 8.62 1.38
CA THR A 49 8.18 7.24 0.89
C THR A 49 8.29 7.21 -0.63
N PRO A 50 9.14 6.35 -1.21
CA PRO A 50 9.24 6.21 -2.66
C PRO A 50 7.90 5.82 -3.31
N SER A 51 7.58 6.42 -4.46
CA SER A 51 6.30 6.24 -5.17
C SER A 51 6.04 4.78 -5.55
N ASP A 52 7.08 4.03 -5.91
CA ASP A 52 7.02 2.58 -6.18
C ASP A 52 6.55 1.78 -4.97
N LEU A 53 7.16 2.03 -3.81
CA LEU A 53 6.82 1.38 -2.55
C LEU A 53 5.43 1.82 -2.04
N LEU A 54 5.09 3.09 -2.19
CA LEU A 54 3.79 3.62 -1.79
C LEU A 54 2.63 2.93 -2.55
N ALA A 55 2.79 2.74 -3.87
CA ALA A 55 1.78 2.04 -4.67
C ALA A 55 1.61 0.57 -4.21
N MET A 56 2.72 -0.13 -3.97
CA MET A 56 2.70 -1.52 -3.50
C MET A 56 2.07 -1.68 -2.12
N VAL A 57 2.38 -0.78 -1.17
CA VAL A 57 1.82 -0.87 0.19
C VAL A 57 0.33 -0.56 0.21
N LEU A 58 -0.13 0.43 -0.56
CA LEU A 58 -1.56 0.74 -0.68
C LEU A 58 -2.33 -0.46 -1.26
N TYR A 59 -1.81 -1.06 -2.33
CA TYR A 59 -2.43 -2.26 -2.91
C TYR A 59 -2.49 -3.42 -1.91
N ASN A 60 -1.39 -3.72 -1.20
CA ASN A 60 -1.39 -4.80 -0.22
C ASN A 60 -2.29 -4.51 1.00
N ARG A 61 -2.39 -3.24 1.44
CA ARG A 61 -3.30 -2.83 2.51
C ARG A 61 -4.76 -3.00 2.07
N ALA A 62 -5.09 -2.65 0.84
CA ALA A 62 -6.41 -2.91 0.26
C ALA A 62 -6.76 -4.41 0.29
N LEU A 63 -5.81 -5.30 -0.06
CA LEU A 63 -6.05 -6.74 0.02
C LEU A 63 -6.34 -7.21 1.46
N VAL A 64 -5.67 -6.65 2.46
CA VAL A 64 -5.96 -6.94 3.87
C VAL A 64 -7.35 -6.44 4.25
N TYR A 65 -7.72 -5.23 3.84
CA TYR A 65 -9.07 -4.71 4.07
C TYR A 65 -10.15 -5.58 3.44
N VAL A 66 -9.95 -6.11 2.22
CA VAL A 66 -10.88 -7.10 1.65
C VAL A 66 -10.94 -8.37 2.49
N ALA A 67 -9.80 -8.87 2.97
CA ALA A 67 -9.76 -10.07 3.80
C ALA A 67 -10.48 -9.88 5.15
N THR A 68 -10.53 -8.65 5.67
CA THR A 68 -11.25 -8.31 6.90
C THR A 68 -12.65 -7.75 6.68
N GLY A 69 -13.14 -7.69 5.43
CA GLY A 69 -14.48 -7.21 5.08
C GLY A 69 -14.65 -5.68 5.04
N ASP A 70 -13.59 -4.90 5.15
CA ASP A 70 -13.62 -3.43 5.08
C ASP A 70 -13.46 -2.96 3.63
N GLU A 71 -14.43 -3.31 2.80
CA GLU A 71 -14.41 -2.99 1.36
C GLU A 71 -14.35 -1.48 1.05
N PRO A 72 -15.00 -0.57 1.80
CA PRO A 72 -14.87 0.87 1.58
C PRO A 72 -13.41 1.35 1.70
N LYS A 73 -12.67 0.91 2.73
CA LYS A 73 -11.25 1.28 2.86
C LYS A 73 -10.38 0.63 1.80
N SER A 74 -10.70 -0.61 1.40
CA SER A 74 -10.03 -1.23 0.26
C SER A 74 -10.21 -0.41 -1.02
N ALA A 75 -11.44 -0.01 -1.34
CA ALA A 75 -11.73 0.78 -2.53
C ALA A 75 -10.99 2.14 -2.51
N ALA A 76 -10.91 2.79 -1.35
CA ALA A 76 -10.15 4.02 -1.18
C ALA A 76 -8.65 3.83 -1.47
N ASP A 77 -8.03 2.78 -0.91
CA ASP A 77 -6.61 2.47 -1.15
C ASP A 77 -6.33 2.11 -2.62
N LEU A 78 -7.22 1.34 -3.27
CA LEU A 78 -7.11 1.02 -4.69
C LEU A 78 -7.27 2.27 -5.57
N GLY A 79 -8.21 3.15 -5.24
CA GLY A 79 -8.39 4.44 -5.91
C GLY A 79 -7.15 5.32 -5.80
N ALA A 80 -6.52 5.37 -4.62
CA ALA A 80 -5.28 6.09 -4.41
C ALA A 80 -4.16 5.57 -5.33
N VAL A 81 -4.00 4.25 -5.48
CA VAL A 81 -3.04 3.66 -6.43
C VAL A 81 -3.28 4.10 -7.86
N LEU A 82 -4.54 4.14 -8.30
CA LEU A 82 -4.91 4.52 -9.67
C LEU A 82 -4.63 6.01 -9.95
N ALA A 83 -4.74 6.86 -8.93
CA ALA A 83 -4.47 8.29 -9.02
C ALA A 83 -2.97 8.67 -9.03
N MET A 84 -2.07 7.75 -8.69
CA MET A 84 -0.63 8.03 -8.66
C MET A 84 -0.06 8.17 -10.07
N ASN A 85 0.68 9.24 -10.37
CA ASN A 85 1.31 9.43 -11.69
C ASN A 85 2.36 8.36 -12.01
N GLU A 86 3.28 8.11 -11.08
CA GLU A 86 4.45 7.22 -11.26
C GLU A 86 4.23 5.77 -10.79
N ALA A 87 3.01 5.37 -10.43
CA ALA A 87 2.80 4.01 -9.95
C ALA A 87 3.06 2.98 -11.06
N LEU A 88 3.68 1.87 -10.68
CA LEU A 88 4.03 0.78 -11.59
C LEU A 88 2.78 0.29 -12.34
N VAL A 89 2.91 0.14 -13.67
CA VAL A 89 1.79 -0.22 -14.57
C VAL A 89 1.09 -1.51 -14.14
N ASN A 90 1.85 -2.48 -13.64
CA ASN A 90 1.33 -3.73 -13.11
C ASN A 90 0.47 -3.51 -11.86
N VAL A 91 0.89 -2.66 -10.92
CA VAL A 91 0.15 -2.39 -9.68
C VAL A 91 -1.16 -1.66 -9.99
N LYS A 92 -1.16 -0.69 -10.91
CA LYS A 92 -2.40 -0.05 -11.38
C LYS A 92 -3.35 -1.05 -12.04
N THR A 93 -2.82 -1.94 -12.88
CA THR A 93 -3.64 -2.98 -13.53
C THR A 93 -4.28 -3.91 -12.49
N MET A 94 -3.51 -4.38 -11.51
CA MET A 94 -4.02 -5.19 -10.42
C MET A 94 -5.07 -4.45 -9.59
N ALA A 95 -4.83 -3.17 -9.28
CA ALA A 95 -5.76 -2.36 -8.52
C ALA A 95 -7.10 -2.16 -9.25
N ARG A 96 -7.07 -1.84 -10.55
CA ARG A 96 -8.26 -1.72 -11.39
C ARG A 96 -9.07 -3.02 -11.44
N GLN A 97 -8.40 -4.15 -11.66
CA GLN A 97 -9.07 -5.45 -11.69
C GLN A 97 -9.71 -5.80 -10.35
N LYS A 98 -9.01 -5.52 -9.24
CA LYS A 98 -9.52 -5.78 -7.90
C LYS A 98 -10.74 -4.92 -7.58
N LEU A 99 -10.70 -3.63 -7.93
CA LEU A 99 -11.80 -2.70 -7.72
C LEU A 99 -13.04 -3.10 -8.52
N ALA A 100 -12.89 -3.40 -9.81
CA ALA A 100 -14.01 -3.85 -10.65
C ALA A 100 -14.67 -5.15 -10.13
N ARG A 101 -13.88 -6.07 -9.57
CA ARG A 101 -14.41 -7.29 -8.92
C ARG A 101 -15.20 -6.97 -7.65
N MET A 102 -14.79 -5.97 -6.88
CA MET A 102 -15.53 -5.54 -5.70
C MET A 102 -16.86 -4.88 -6.08
N GLU A 103 -16.83 -3.96 -7.04
CA GLU A 103 -18.02 -3.27 -7.55
C GLU A 103 -19.05 -4.25 -8.15
N SER A 104 -18.59 -5.21 -8.96
CA SER A 104 -19.47 -6.23 -9.55
C SER A 104 -20.05 -7.20 -8.52
N ARG A 105 -19.40 -7.38 -7.36
CA ARG A 105 -19.98 -8.14 -6.24
C ARG A 105 -21.02 -7.30 -5.50
N ALA A 106 -20.73 -6.03 -5.27
CA ALA A 106 -21.64 -5.11 -4.59
C ALA A 106 -22.94 -4.87 -5.38
N SER A 107 -22.90 -4.90 -6.72
CA SER A 107 -24.11 -4.74 -7.55
C SER A 107 -24.99 -5.98 -7.67
N LYS A 108 -24.53 -7.14 -7.18
CA LYS A 108 -25.23 -8.43 -7.25
C LYS A 108 -25.85 -8.89 -5.93
N GLY A 109 -25.51 -8.23 -4.83
CA GLY A 109 -26.08 -8.47 -3.49
C GLY A 109 -27.21 -7.50 -3.22
#